data_AF-A0A967X0Z5-F1
#
_entry.id   AF-A0A967X0Z5-F1
#
_cell.length_a   1.000
_cell.length_b   1.000
_cell.length_c   1.000
_cell.angle_alpha   90.00
_cell.angle_beta   90.00
_cell.angle_gamma   90.00
#
_symmetry.space_group_name_H-M   'P 1'
#
loop_
_entity.id
_entity.type
_entity.pdbx_description
1 polymer ?
#
loop_
_entity_poly.entity_id
_entity_poly.type
_entity_poly.pdbx_seq_one_letter_code
_entity_poly.pdbx_strand_id
1 'polypeptide(L)' 'MTEVAEKHWYIIHTYSGFESKVKDSLRRRADAMGMTDVIEEILVPTEEVVEVREGKKKRKTRKFFPGYVLV' A
#
# COMPACT_ATOMS: atom_id res chain seq x y z
N MET A 1 -20.56 -28.68 1.40
CA MET A 1 -20.31 -27.52 0.53
C MET A 1 -19.37 -26.61 1.28
N THR A 2 -18.09 -26.64 0.96
CA THR A 2 -17.14 -25.63 1.48
C THR A 2 -17.18 -24.51 0.46
N GLU A 3 -17.88 -23.43 0.78
CA GLU A 3 -17.86 -22.21 -0.02
C GLU A 3 -16.44 -21.67 0.04
N VAL A 4 -15.69 -21.79 -1.05
CA VAL A 4 -14.41 -21.11 -1.20
C VAL A 4 -14.79 -19.66 -1.47
N ALA A 5 -14.77 -18.82 -0.44
CA ALA A 5 -14.93 -17.39 -0.62
C ALA A 5 -13.79 -16.91 -1.54
N GLU A 6 -14.12 -16.60 -2.79
CA GLU A 6 -13.17 -16.07 -3.75
C GLU A 6 -12.62 -14.74 -3.23
N LYS A 7 -11.30 -14.64 -3.15
CA LYS A 7 -10.63 -13.41 -2.74
C LYS A 7 -10.50 -12.51 -3.96
N HIS A 8 -11.03 -11.31 -3.84
CA HIS A 8 -10.96 -10.31 -4.89
C HIS A 8 -9.96 -9.23 -4.51
N TRP A 9 -9.21 -8.77 -5.51
CA TRP A 9 -8.35 -7.61 -5.37
C TRP A 9 -9.18 -6.33 -5.42
N TYR A 10 -8.99 -5.49 -4.41
CA TYR A 10 -9.57 -4.16 -4.32
C TYR A 10 -8.49 -3.11 -4.46
N ILE A 11 -8.83 -2.03 -5.15
CA ILE A 11 -7.95 -0.87 -5.33
C ILE A 11 -8.47 0.26 -4.46
N ILE A 12 -7.63 0.75 -3.56
CA ILE A 12 -7.89 1.92 -2.73
C ILE A 12 -7.09 3.09 -3.29
N HIS A 13 -7.79 4.17 -3.60
CA HIS A 13 -7.17 5.44 -3.94
C HIS A 13 -6.96 6.27 -2.67
N THR A 14 -5.73 6.74 -2.48
CA THR A 14 -5.21 7.39 -1.29
C THR A 14 -4.42 8.63 -1.68
N TYR A 15 -4.19 9.53 -0.73
CA TYR A 15 -3.37 10.70 -0.99
C TYR A 15 -1.90 10.33 -1.13
N SER A 16 -1.27 10.88 -2.18
CA SER A 16 0.11 10.59 -2.50
C SER A 16 1.04 10.91 -1.31
N GLY A 17 1.90 9.96 -0.92
CA GLY A 17 2.90 10.15 0.15
C GLY A 17 2.45 9.62 1.51
N PHE A 18 1.20 9.17 1.61
CA PHE A 18 0.70 8.44 2.77
C PHE A 18 0.56 6.94 2.52
N GLU A 19 0.92 6.42 1.34
CA GLU A 19 0.67 5.02 0.98
C GLU A 19 1.30 4.02 1.97
N SER A 20 2.53 4.30 2.42
CA SER A 20 3.20 3.49 3.45
C SER A 20 2.46 3.54 4.80
N LYS A 21 2.02 4.74 5.22
CA LYS A 21 1.22 4.91 6.44
C LYS A 21 -0.16 4.25 6.32
N VAL A 22 -0.75 4.24 5.12
CA VAL A 22 -2.02 3.59 4.84
C VAL A 22 -1.88 2.07 4.94
N LYS A 23 -0.81 1.49 4.40
CA LYS A 23 -0.50 0.06 4.57
C LYS A 23 -0.43 -0.33 6.05
N ASP A 24 0.34 0.40 6.84
CA ASP A 24 0.47 0.13 8.28
C ASP A 24 -0.84 0.31 9.04
N SER A 25 -1.60 1.36 8.70
CA SER A 25 -2.90 1.65 9.31
C SER A 25 -3.94 0.58 8.97
N LEU A 26 -3.99 0.13 7.70
CA LEU A 26 -4.85 -0.96 7.24
C LEU A 26 -4.53 -2.26 7.97
N ARG A 27 -3.25 -2.62 8.07
CA ARG A 27 -2.81 -3.81 8.79
C ARG A 27 -3.24 -3.75 10.26
N ARG A 28 -2.96 -2.65 10.96
CA ARG A 28 -3.36 -2.46 12.36
C ARG A 28 -4.88 -2.50 12.55
N ARG A 29 -5.64 -1.94 11.61
CA ARG A 29 -7.11 -1.99 11.64
C ARG A 29 -7.64 -3.39 11.38
N ALA A 30 -7.06 -4.11 10.43
CA ALA A 30 -7.40 -5.50 10.17
C ALA A 30 -7.16 -6.36 11.41
N ASP A 31 -6.01 -6.19 12.06
CA ASP A 31 -5.67 -6.88 13.31
C ASP A 31 -6.64 -6.51 14.45
N ALA A 32 -6.94 -5.21 14.62
CA ALA A 32 -7.84 -4.74 15.67
C ALA A 32 -9.30 -5.18 15.48
N MET A 33 -9.75 -5.34 14.24
CA MET A 33 -11.11 -5.78 13.91
C MET A 33 -11.22 -7.31 13.71
N GLY A 34 -10.11 -8.05 13.82
CA GLY A 34 -10.09 -9.49 13.54
C GLY A 34 -10.41 -9.82 12.08
N MET A 35 -10.15 -8.89 11.15
CA MET A 35 -10.40 -9.05 9.71
C MET A 35 -9.17 -9.58 8.96
N THR A 36 -8.20 -10.16 9.68
CA THR A 36 -6.99 -10.75 9.12
C THR A 36 -7.29 -11.92 8.18
N ASP A 37 -8.47 -12.55 8.33
CA ASP A 37 -8.95 -13.60 7.43
C ASP A 37 -9.50 -13.05 6.09
N VAL A 38 -9.87 -11.77 6.07
CA VAL A 38 -10.46 -11.07 4.90
C VAL A 38 -9.39 -10.30 4.14
N ILE A 39 -8.49 -9.61 4.84
CA ILE A 39 -7.40 -8.83 4.27
C ILE A 39 -6.12 -9.64 4.37
N GLU A 40 -5.78 -10.33 3.28
CA GLU A 40 -4.65 -11.27 3.25
C GLU A 40 -3.35 -10.59 2.83
N GLU A 41 -3.41 -9.73 1.80
CA GLU A 41 -2.22 -9.07 1.25
C GLU A 41 -2.49 -7.58 0.99
N ILE A 42 -1.55 -6.71 1.38
CA ILE A 42 -1.63 -5.28 1.10
C ILE A 42 -0.39 -4.88 0.28
N LEU A 43 -0.61 -4.56 -0.99
CA LEU A 43 0.43 -4.20 -1.94
C LEU A 43 0.38 -2.71 -2.27
N VAL A 44 1.54 -2.06 -2.22
CA VAL A 44 1.67 -0.63 -2.47
C VAL A 44 2.64 -0.44 -3.65
N PRO A 45 2.16 -0.05 -4.85
CA PRO A 45 2.98 0.22 -6.02
C PRO A 45 3.69 1.58 -5.93
N THR A 46 4.56 1.74 -4.94
CA THR A 46 5.39 2.94 -4.76
C THR A 46 6.87 2.61 -4.97
N GLU A 47 7.53 3.34 -5.87
CA GLU A 47 8.97 3.21 -6.11
C GLU A 47 9.70 4.41 -5.48
N GLU A 48 10.54 4.17 -4.48
CA GLU A 48 11.40 5.20 -3.87
C GLU A 48 12.66 5.39 -4.72
N VAL A 49 12.59 6.23 -5.75
CA VAL A 49 13.80 6.64 -6.48
C VAL A 49 14.63 7.63 -5.67
N VAL A 50 15.87 7.24 -5.37
CA VAL A 50 16.89 8.09 -4.76
C VAL A 50 17.79 8.63 -5.87
N GLU A 51 17.44 9.78 -6.44
CA GLU A 51 18.34 10.48 -7.35
C GLU A 51 19.44 11.23 -6.58
N VAL A 52 20.69 11.00 -6.97
CA VAL A 52 21.86 11.76 -6.51
C VAL A 52 22.17 12.82 -7.56
N ARG A 53 21.94 14.10 -7.26
CA ARG A 53 22.38 15.24 -8.08
C ARG A 53 23.31 16.14 -7.27
N GLU A 54 24.48 16.45 -7.83
CA GLU A 54 25.48 17.39 -7.28
C GLU A 54 25.93 17.10 -5.83
N GLY A 55 26.20 15.82 -5.51
CA GLY A 55 26.72 15.44 -4.18
C GLY A 55 25.74 15.59 -3.01
N LYS A 56 24.53 16.13 -3.23
CA LYS A 56 23.47 16.24 -2.23
C LYS A 56 22.36 15.25 -2.57
N LYS A 57 22.15 14.27 -1.69
CA LYS A 57 21.04 13.29 -1.79
C LYS A 57 19.70 14.04 -1.68
N LYS A 58 19.09 14.39 -2.81
CA LYS A 58 17.70 14.88 -2.84
C LYS A 58 16.79 13.70 -3.13
N ARG A 59 16.11 13.21 -2.09
CA ARG A 59 14.99 12.26 -2.24
C ARG A 59 13.91 12.93 -3.08
N LYS A 60 13.74 12.52 -4.34
CA LYS A 60 12.66 13.02 -5.20
C LYS A 60 11.81 11.82 -5.61
N THR A 61 10.70 11.65 -4.92
CA THR A 61 9.76 10.55 -5.14
C THR A 61 9.08 10.72 -6.51
N ARG A 62 9.50 9.98 -7.54
CA ARG A 62 8.80 9.93 -8.82
C ARG A 62 7.77 8.79 -8.74
N LYS A 63 6.50 9.15 -8.55
CA LYS A 63 5.40 8.20 -8.39
C LYS A 63 4.88 7.83 -9.77
N PHE A 64 5.00 6.55 -10.15
CA PHE A 64 4.41 6.04 -11.39
C PHE A 64 2.88 6.02 -11.33
N PHE A 65 2.30 5.78 -10.13
CA PHE A 65 0.87 5.92 -9.84
C PHE A 65 0.68 6.39 -8.39
N PRO A 66 0.72 7.71 -8.13
CA PRO A 66 0.56 8.24 -6.77
C PRO A 66 -0.81 7.89 -6.21
N GLY A 67 -0.84 7.20 -5.07
CA GLY A 67 -2.04 7.03 -4.28
C GLY A 67 -2.73 5.68 -4.39
N TYR A 68 -2.18 4.69 -5.09
CA TYR A 68 -2.85 3.40 -5.20
C TYR A 68 -2.37 2.42 -4.13
N VAL A 69 -3.29 1.69 -3.52
CA VAL A 69 -3.03 0.58 -2.61
C VAL A 69 -3.93 -0.56 -3.04
N LEU A 70 -3.37 -1.76 -3.15
CA LEU A 70 -4.10 -2.97 -3.46
C LEU A 70 -4.29 -3.77 -2.18
N VAL A 71 -5.49 -4.29 -1.96
CA VAL A 71 -5.93 -5.05 -0.78
C VAL A 71 -6.73 -6.26 -1.22
#